data_AF-A0A7S2XBC8-F1
#
_entry.id   AF-A0A7S2XBC8-F1
#
_cell.length_a   1.000
_cell.length_b   1.000
_cell.length_c   1.000
_cell.angle_alpha   90.00
_cell.angle_beta   90.00
_cell.angle_gamma   90.00
#
_symmetry.space_group_name_H-M   'P 1'
#
loop_
_entity.id
_entity.type
_entity.pdbx_description
1 polymer ?
#
loop_
_entity_poly.entity_id
_entity_poly.type
_entity_poly.pdbx_seq_one_letter_code
_entity_poly.pdbx_strand_id
1 'polypeptide(L)'
;ASELSRALGGIPVVEMDVEASSDRAEAEKVPWESAEAVEVSGDDNAMIMYTSGTTGKPKGVVTTHNNLQAMTTSLVDAWEWSPSDRILHFLPLHHVHGVV
;
A
#
# COMPACT_ATOMS: atom_id res chain seq x y z
N ALA A 1 9.87 -1.48 -24.72
CA ALA A 1 9.71 -0.53 -23.61
C ALA A 1 8.37 0.15 -23.79
N SER A 2 7.47 0.06 -22.81
CA SER A 2 6.19 0.78 -22.84
C SER A 2 6.42 2.29 -23.03
N GLU A 3 5.42 3.03 -23.54
CA GLU A 3 5.55 4.49 -23.76
C GLU A 3 6.03 5.22 -22.48
N LEU A 4 5.59 4.75 -21.32
CA LEU A 4 6.01 5.20 -19.99
C LEU A 4 7.52 5.01 -19.73
N SER A 5 8.08 3.85 -20.08
CA SER A 5 9.51 3.59 -19.92
C SER A 5 10.37 4.50 -20.79
N ARG A 6 9.88 4.92 -21.97
CA ARG A 6 10.56 5.89 -22.84
C ARG A 6 10.45 7.31 -22.30
N ALA A 7 9.31 7.69 -21.73
CA ALA A 7 9.07 9.01 -21.17
C ALA A 7 9.90 9.28 -19.89
N LEU A 8 10.18 8.25 -19.09
CA LEU A 8 10.88 8.36 -17.81
C LEU A 8 12.42 8.27 -17.90
N GLY A 9 13.01 8.38 -19.09
CA GLY A 9 14.44 8.65 -19.24
C GLY A 9 15.39 7.59 -18.66
N GLY A 10 14.98 6.32 -18.62
CA GLY A 10 15.82 5.21 -18.14
C GLY A 10 15.63 4.81 -16.68
N ILE A 11 14.64 5.39 -15.98
CA ILE A 11 14.21 4.88 -14.67
C ILE A 11 13.64 3.47 -14.84
N PRO A 12 14.06 2.47 -14.04
CA PRO A 12 13.44 1.15 -14.02
C PRO A 12 11.95 1.28 -13.67
N VAL A 13 11.09 0.88 -14.60
CA VAL A 13 9.63 0.84 -14.39
C VAL A 13 9.26 -0.60 -14.09
N VAL A 14 8.62 -0.82 -12.95
CA VAL A 14 7.96 -2.08 -12.63
C VAL A 14 6.47 -1.84 -12.78
N GLU A 15 5.86 -2.47 -13.78
CA GLU A 15 4.41 -2.49 -13.92
C GLU A 15 3.88 -3.53 -12.92
N MET A 16 3.14 -3.06 -11.91
CA MET A 16 2.44 -3.92 -10.95
C MET A 16 1.01 -4.09 -11.46
N ASP A 17 0.61 -5.33 -11.77
CA ASP A 17 -0.79 -5.64 -12.04
C ASP A 17 -1.58 -5.45 -10.74
N VAL A 18 -2.43 -4.41 -10.70
CA VAL A 18 -3.31 -4.11 -9.56
C VAL A 18 -4.68 -4.75 -9.74
N GLU A 19 -4.84 -5.67 -10.70
CA GLU A 19 -5.98 -6.58 -10.69
C GLU A 19 -5.87 -7.46 -9.43
N ALA A 20 -6.47 -6.99 -8.33
CA ALA A 20 -6.92 -7.88 -7.29
C ALA A 20 -7.86 -8.84 -7.99
N SER A 21 -7.43 -10.08 -8.22
CA SER A 21 -8.33 -11.09 -8.77
C SER A 21 -9.50 -11.19 -7.79
N SER A 22 -10.65 -10.64 -8.20
CA SER A 22 -11.93 -10.93 -7.53
C SER A 22 -12.23 -12.44 -7.58
N ASP A 23 -11.55 -13.15 -8.49
CA ASP A 23 -11.40 -14.59 -8.49
C ASP A 23 -10.48 -15.06 -7.35
N ARG A 24 -11.10 -15.53 -6.26
CA ARG A 24 -10.46 -16.35 -5.21
C ARG A 24 -9.59 -17.47 -5.77
N ALA A 25 -9.94 -18.00 -6.95
CA ALA A 25 -9.25 -19.11 -7.61
C ALA A 25 -7.83 -18.75 -8.13
N GLU A 26 -7.52 -17.47 -8.37
CA GLU A 26 -6.15 -17.05 -8.73
C GLU A 26 -5.31 -16.64 -7.52
N ALA A 27 -5.95 -16.11 -6.48
CA ALA A 27 -5.33 -15.92 -5.16
C ALA A 27 -4.89 -17.24 -4.49
N GLU A 28 -5.32 -18.41 -5.00
CA GLU A 28 -4.87 -19.74 -4.58
C GLU A 28 -3.55 -20.19 -5.22
N LYS A 29 -3.06 -19.53 -6.28
CA LYS A 29 -1.85 -19.96 -7.01
C LYS A 29 -0.53 -19.47 -6.40
N VAL A 30 -0.60 -18.79 -5.28
CA VAL A 30 0.54 -18.11 -4.67
C VAL A 30 1.20 -19.01 -3.61
N PRO A 31 2.54 -19.04 -3.51
CA PRO A 31 3.27 -20.16 -2.88
C PRO A 31 3.27 -20.14 -1.35
N TRP A 32 2.46 -19.28 -0.73
CA TRP A 32 2.26 -19.30 0.71
C TRP A 32 1.20 -20.35 1.01
N GLU A 33 1.48 -21.27 1.95
CA GLU A 33 0.46 -22.19 2.48
C GLU A 33 -0.82 -21.40 2.72
N SER A 34 -1.97 -21.94 2.29
CA SER A 34 -3.26 -21.28 2.50
C SER A 34 -3.44 -21.10 4.01
N ALA A 35 -3.06 -19.92 4.50
CA ALA A 35 -3.27 -19.57 5.88
C ALA A 35 -4.77 -19.72 6.12
N GLU A 36 -5.14 -20.49 7.16
CA GLU A 36 -6.53 -20.56 7.58
C GLU A 36 -7.05 -19.14 7.70
N ALA A 37 -8.24 -18.89 7.12
CA ALA A 37 -8.85 -17.57 7.18
C ALA A 37 -9.06 -17.21 8.66
N VAL A 38 -8.30 -16.21 9.13
CA VAL A 38 -8.45 -15.66 10.47
C VAL A 38 -9.49 -14.54 10.40
N GLU A 39 -10.42 -14.52 11.35
CA GLU A 39 -11.31 -13.38 11.54
C GLU A 39 -10.48 -12.16 11.97
N VAL A 40 -10.47 -11.10 11.16
CA VAL A 40 -9.74 -9.86 11.42
C VAL A 40 -10.73 -8.74 11.71
N SER A 41 -10.58 -8.10 12.87
CA SER A 41 -11.33 -6.92 13.27
C SER A 41 -10.68 -5.64 12.77
N GLY A 42 -11.49 -4.59 12.55
CA GLY A 42 -10.99 -3.26 12.22
C GLY A 42 -10.07 -2.66 13.30
N ASP A 43 -10.23 -3.07 14.55
CA ASP A 43 -9.42 -2.61 15.68
C ASP A 43 -8.14 -3.43 15.90
N ASP A 44 -7.94 -4.50 15.11
CA ASP A 44 -6.69 -5.26 15.16
C ASP A 44 -5.53 -4.43 14.61
N ASN A 45 -4.36 -4.61 15.22
CA ASN A 45 -3.13 -3.95 14.79
C ASN A 45 -2.73 -4.44 13.39
N ALA A 46 -2.57 -3.50 12.46
CA ALA A 46 -2.29 -3.78 11.06
C ALA A 46 -0.85 -3.46 10.66
N MET A 47 -0.29 -2.34 11.16
CA MET A 47 1.02 -1.86 10.73
C MET A 47 1.74 -1.07 11.83
N ILE A 48 3.08 -1.20 11.86
CA ILE A 48 3.96 -0.37 12.70
C ILE A 48 4.81 0.53 11.81
N MET A 49 4.66 1.84 11.96
CA MET A 49 5.48 2.85 11.29
C MET A 49 6.53 3.39 12.25
N TYR A 50 7.81 3.25 11.89
CA TYR A 50 8.89 3.82 12.70
C TYR A 50 9.18 5.27 12.30
N THR A 51 9.30 6.13 13.30
CA THR A 51 9.72 7.52 13.12
C THR A 51 11.12 7.71 13.68
N SER A 52 11.91 8.57 13.04
CA SER A 52 13.32 8.79 13.40
C SER A 52 13.48 9.24 14.86
N GLY A 53 12.49 9.99 15.39
CA GLY A 53 12.49 10.49 16.75
C GLY A 53 13.58 11.56 16.97
N THR A 54 13.20 12.76 17.41
CA THR A 54 14.17 13.86 17.59
C THR A 54 15.06 13.73 18.83
N THR A 55 14.86 12.70 19.68
CA THR A 55 15.50 12.60 21.01
C THR A 55 16.01 11.21 21.39
N GLY A 56 16.24 10.28 20.44
CA GLY A 56 16.80 8.97 20.78
C GLY A 56 16.46 7.85 19.80
N LYS A 57 16.15 6.66 20.33
CA LYS A 57 15.79 5.48 19.53
C LYS A 57 14.49 5.72 18.74
N PRO A 58 14.35 5.17 17.52
CA PRO A 58 13.13 5.25 16.74
C PRO A 58 11.90 4.78 17.51
N LYS A 59 10.78 5.48 17.34
CA LYS A 59 9.50 5.14 17.97
C LYS A 59 8.60 4.45 16.95
N GLY A 60 8.06 3.29 17.31
CA GLY A 60 7.06 2.57 16.52
C GLY A 60 5.67 3.11 16.80
N VAL A 61 4.97 3.55 15.77
CA VAL A 61 3.56 3.94 15.80
C VAL A 61 2.76 2.75 15.32
N VAL A 62 1.99 2.14 16.21
CA VAL A 62 1.08 1.03 15.89
C VAL A 62 -0.22 1.62 15.34
N THR A 63 -0.68 1.11 14.20
CA THR A 63 -1.91 1.53 13.52
C THR A 63 -2.82 0.33 13.30
N THR A 64 -4.12 0.52 13.49
CA THR A 64 -5.13 -0.52 13.24
C THR A 64 -5.63 -0.48 11.80
N HIS A 65 -6.37 -1.51 11.38
CA HIS A 65 -7.05 -1.51 10.07
C HIS A 65 -7.98 -0.30 9.91
N ASN A 66 -8.73 0.07 10.95
CA ASN A 66 -9.58 1.25 10.98
C ASN A 66 -8.79 2.55 10.81
N ASN A 67 -7.58 2.66 11.37
CA ASN A 67 -6.72 3.83 11.15
C ASN A 67 -6.28 3.96 9.68
N LEU A 68 -5.89 2.85 9.06
CA LEU A 68 -5.50 2.83 7.65
C LEU A 68 -6.67 3.19 6.75
N GLN A 69 -7.84 2.58 6.97
CA GLN A 69 -9.06 2.88 6.22
C GLN A 69 -9.44 4.36 6.34
N ALA A 70 -9.45 4.92 7.55
CA ALA A 70 -9.78 6.32 7.77
C ALA A 70 -8.82 7.26 7.03
N MET A 71 -7.52 6.97 7.06
CA MET A 71 -6.50 7.75 6.35
C MET A 71 -6.67 7.66 4.83
N THR A 72 -6.80 6.46 4.26
CA THR A 72 -6.96 6.26 2.82
C THR A 72 -8.23 6.92 2.30
N THR A 73 -9.38 6.70 2.96
CA THR A 73 -10.64 7.33 2.55
C THR A 73 -10.55 8.86 2.64
N SER A 74 -9.92 9.40 3.68
CA SER A 74 -9.74 10.86 3.79
C SER A 74 -8.91 11.45 2.64
N LEU A 75 -7.91 10.72 2.15
CA LEU A 75 -7.08 11.16 1.01
C LEU A 75 -7.82 11.03 -0.31
N VAL A 76 -8.54 9.92 -0.53
CA VAL A 76 -9.40 9.71 -1.71
C VAL A 76 -10.43 10.83 -1.81
N ASP A 77 -11.08 11.15 -0.70
CA ASP A 77 -12.10 12.21 -0.66
C ASP A 77 -11.49 13.60 -0.88
N ALA A 78 -10.37 13.92 -0.21
CA ALA A 78 -9.74 15.23 -0.30
C ALA A 78 -9.10 15.52 -1.66
N TRP A 79 -8.63 14.48 -2.37
CA TRP A 79 -7.99 14.61 -3.68
C TRP A 79 -8.87 14.18 -4.84
N GLU A 80 -10.12 13.79 -4.55
CA GLU A 80 -11.12 13.37 -5.54
C GLU A 80 -10.60 12.27 -6.47
N TRP A 81 -9.87 11.32 -5.91
CA TRP A 81 -9.31 10.21 -6.69
C TRP A 81 -10.41 9.36 -7.32
N SER A 82 -10.17 9.01 -8.57
CA SER A 82 -11.03 8.21 -9.41
C SER A 82 -10.27 7.01 -9.96
N PRO A 83 -10.97 5.95 -10.39
CA PRO A 83 -10.33 4.80 -11.07
C PRO A 83 -9.60 5.16 -12.38
N SER A 84 -9.87 6.33 -12.96
CA SER A 84 -9.16 6.82 -14.15
C SER A 84 -7.80 7.45 -13.83
N ASP A 85 -7.52 7.77 -12.57
CA ASP A 85 -6.27 8.43 -12.20
C ASP A 85 -5.06 7.50 -12.35
N ARG A 86 -3.90 8.12 -12.50
CA ARG A 86 -2.60 7.44 -12.56
C ARG A 86 -1.68 8.15 -11.59
N ILE A 87 -1.30 7.46 -10.52
CA ILE A 87 -0.47 8.03 -9.45
C ILE A 87 0.97 7.56 -9.68
N LEU A 88 1.89 8.53 -9.74
CA LEU A 88 3.32 8.22 -9.74
C LEU A 88 3.75 7.89 -8.31
N HIS A 89 4.03 6.60 -8.05
CA HIS A 89 4.56 6.14 -6.78
C HIS A 89 6.09 6.18 -6.78
N PHE A 90 6.66 7.18 -6.11
CA PHE A 90 8.12 7.35 -6.02
C PHE A 90 8.63 7.48 -4.58
N LEU A 91 7.73 7.50 -3.60
CA LEU A 91 8.08 7.58 -2.20
C LEU A 91 8.41 6.18 -1.67
N PRO A 92 9.42 6.01 -0.83
CA PRO A 92 9.75 4.68 -0.31
C PRO A 92 8.60 4.10 0.53
N LEU A 93 8.38 2.79 0.44
CA LEU A 93 7.32 2.08 1.17
C LEU A 93 7.44 2.16 2.71
N HIS A 94 8.58 2.60 3.24
CA HIS A 94 8.74 2.83 4.68
C HIS A 94 8.34 4.24 5.13
N HIS A 95 7.83 5.08 4.22
CA HIS A 95 7.19 6.35 4.54
C HIS A 95 5.66 6.23 4.47
N VAL A 96 4.95 6.95 5.35
CA VAL A 96 3.48 6.85 5.46
C VAL A 96 2.78 7.13 4.12
N HIS A 97 3.27 8.10 3.37
CA HIS A 97 2.77 8.47 2.04
C HIS A 97 3.28 7.57 0.90
N GLY A 98 4.22 6.67 1.18
CA GLY A 98 4.60 5.61 0.26
C GLY A 98 3.81 4.32 0.49
N VAL A 99 3.12 4.18 1.63
CA VAL A 99 2.23 3.04 1.87
C VAL A 99 0.82 3.30 1.33
N VAL A 100 0.40 4.56 1.33
CA VAL A 100 -0.96 4.99 0.96
C VAL A 100 -1.01 5.55 -0.44
#